data_AF-A0A7V9VCV0-F1
#
_entry.id   AF-A0A7V9VCV0-F1
#
_cell.length_a   1.000
_cell.length_b   1.000
_cell.length_c   1.000
_cell.angle_alpha   90.00
_cell.angle_beta   90.00
_cell.angle_gamma   90.00
#
_symmetry.space_group_name_H-M   'P 1'
#
loop_
_entity.id
_entity.type
_entity.pdbx_description
1 polymer ?
#
loop_
_entity_poly.entity_id
_entity_poly.type
_entity_poly.pdbx_seq_one_letter_code
_entity_poly.pdbx_strand_id
1 'polypeptide(L)'
;TRGRDTWESLRGVDVILDDRGLSRILLVSDGFHLLRSERMARDLGFEAYSSAAPDSPIRPNTGREFGFVVREAVALAAHVVGRLA
;
A
#
# COMPACT_ATOMS: atom_id res chain seq x y z
N THR A 1 16.49 2.27 8.00
CA THR A 1 15.04 2.51 7.88
C THR A 1 14.76 3.74 7.01
N ARG A 2 14.99 3.66 5.69
CA ARG A 2 14.49 4.69 4.75
C ARG A 2 13.20 4.14 4.13
N GLY A 3 12.23 5.01 3.87
CA GLY A 3 10.89 4.60 3.43
C GLY A 3 10.27 5.65 2.51
N ARG A 4 10.93 5.96 1.39
CA ARG A 4 10.39 6.91 0.40
C ARG A 4 9.23 6.31 -0.40
N ASP A 5 9.14 4.99 -0.41
CA ASP A 5 8.02 4.22 -0.91
C ASP A 5 7.81 2.97 -0.04
N THR A 6 6.68 2.29 -0.29
CA THR A 6 6.29 1.06 0.41
C THR A 6 7.33 -0.04 0.25
N TRP A 7 8.00 -0.13 -0.91
CA TRP A 7 8.94 -1.20 -1.21
C TRP A 7 10.27 -1.03 -0.47
N GLU A 8 10.83 0.19 -0.42
CA GLU A 8 12.01 0.53 0.38
C GLU A 8 11.75 0.27 1.87
N SER A 9 10.54 0.60 2.34
CA SER A 9 10.11 0.32 3.71
C SER A 9 10.06 -1.18 4.00
N LEU A 10 9.43 -1.98 3.14
CA LEU A 10 9.32 -3.43 3.32
C LEU A 10 10.68 -4.14 3.26
N ARG A 11 11.58 -3.74 2.35
CA ARG A 11 12.96 -4.28 2.33
C ARG A 11 13.74 -3.91 3.58
N GLY A 12 13.52 -2.72 4.13
CA GLY A 12 14.11 -2.34 5.41
C GLY A 12 13.62 -3.20 6.58
N VAL A 13 12.35 -3.59 6.56
CA VAL A 13 11.76 -4.50 7.55
C VAL A 13 12.30 -5.91 7.40
N ASP A 14 12.44 -6.41 6.17
CA ASP A 14 13.00 -7.73 5.86
C ASP A 14 14.36 -7.95 6.52
N VAL A 15 15.29 -7.01 6.35
CA VAL A 15 16.61 -7.04 7.00
C VAL A 15 16.50 -7.14 8.53
N ILE A 16 15.53 -6.46 9.15
CA ILE A 16 15.38 -6.45 10.61
C ILE A 16 14.75 -7.75 11.13
N LEU A 17 13.87 -8.36 10.35
CA LEU A 17 13.13 -9.56 10.73
C LEU A 17 13.89 -10.85 10.42
N ASP A 18 14.69 -10.86 9.35
CA ASP A 18 15.57 -11.98 9.00
C ASP A 18 16.59 -12.26 10.12
N ASP A 19 17.20 -11.22 10.68
CA ASP A 19 18.07 -11.28 11.86
C ASP A 19 17.40 -11.94 13.09
N ARG A 20 16.07 -12.02 13.09
CA ARG A 20 15.24 -12.56 14.19
C ARG A 20 14.50 -13.84 13.82
N GLY A 21 14.66 -14.33 12.59
CA GLY A 21 13.92 -15.49 12.07
C GLY A 21 12.40 -15.29 12.06
N LEU A 22 11.93 -14.05 11.89
CA LEU A 22 10.50 -13.72 11.85
C LEU A 22 10.04 -13.49 10.41
N SER A 23 8.91 -14.09 10.02
CA SER A 23 8.36 -13.95 8.66
C SER A 23 6.88 -13.54 8.61
N ARG A 24 6.18 -13.56 9.75
CA ARG A 24 4.77 -13.19 9.83
C ARG A 24 4.61 -11.72 10.19
N ILE A 25 3.87 -10.97 9.38
CA ILE A 25 3.68 -9.52 9.57
C ILE A 25 2.21 -9.11 9.42
N LEU A 26 1.82 -8.07 10.16
CA LEU A 26 0.56 -7.37 9.99
C LEU A 26 0.82 -5.96 9.46
N LEU A 27 0.31 -5.69 8.26
CA LEU A 27 0.40 -4.39 7.61
C LEU A 27 -0.79 -3.52 8.04
N VAL A 28 -0.49 -2.35 8.60
CA VAL A 28 -1.51 -1.38 9.01
C VAL A 28 -1.32 -0.09 8.21
N SER A 29 -2.34 0.30 7.45
CA SER A 29 -2.31 1.47 6.56
C SER A 29 -3.74 1.93 6.24
N ASP A 30 -3.88 2.95 5.40
CA ASP A 30 -5.16 3.27 4.77
C ASP A 30 -5.62 2.12 3.84
N GLY A 31 -6.94 1.95 3.70
CA GLY A 31 -7.51 0.78 3.04
C GLY A 31 -7.08 0.59 1.58
N PHE A 32 -6.76 1.68 0.87
CA PHE A 32 -6.47 1.63 -0.56
C PHE A 32 -5.03 1.22 -0.89
N HIS A 33 -4.08 1.43 0.02
CA HIS A 33 -2.71 0.96 -0.14
C HIS A 33 -2.49 -0.48 0.32
N LEU A 34 -3.36 -1.02 1.18
CA LEU A 34 -3.14 -2.32 1.82
C LEU A 34 -2.99 -3.48 0.83
N LEU A 35 -3.84 -3.59 -0.18
CA LEU A 35 -3.75 -4.70 -1.16
C LEU A 35 -2.39 -4.70 -1.87
N ARG A 36 -1.90 -3.52 -2.28
CA ARG A 36 -0.59 -3.38 -2.94
C ARG A 36 0.53 -3.73 -1.98
N SER A 37 0.48 -3.22 -0.76
CA SER A 37 1.49 -3.46 0.28
C SER A 37 1.56 -4.94 0.67
N GLU A 38 0.42 -5.60 0.80
CA GLU A 38 0.31 -7.03 1.13
C GLU A 38 0.88 -7.90 0.00
N ARG A 39 0.59 -7.56 -1.26
CA ARG A 39 1.18 -8.28 -2.40
C ARG A 39 2.71 -8.14 -2.44
N MET A 40 3.22 -6.93 -2.23
CA MET A 40 4.66 -6.65 -2.18
C MET A 40 5.34 -7.37 -1.02
N ALA A 41 4.70 -7.43 0.15
CA ALA A 41 5.23 -8.16 1.29
C ALA A 41 5.32 -9.67 1.00
N ARG A 42 4.32 -10.24 0.34
CA ARG A 42 4.36 -11.65 -0.09
C ARG A 42 5.45 -11.91 -1.13
N ASP A 43 5.74 -10.95 -2.02
CA ASP A 43 6.87 -11.06 -2.97
C ASP A 43 8.23 -11.08 -2.26
N LEU A 44 8.32 -10.55 -1.04
CA LEU A 44 9.51 -10.62 -0.19
C LEU A 44 9.53 -11.88 0.69
N GLY A 45 8.54 -12.76 0.61
CA GLY A 45 8.49 -14.01 1.36
C GLY A 45 7.78 -13.93 2.72
N PHE A 46 7.16 -12.80 3.05
CA PHE A 46 6.40 -12.68 4.29
C PHE A 46 5.05 -13.42 4.27
N GLU A 47 4.68 -14.00 5.40
CA GLU A 47 3.28 -14.36 5.70
C GLU A 47 2.53 -13.09 6.12
N ALA A 48 2.05 -12.34 5.12
CA ALA A 48 1.47 -11.02 5.31
C ALA A 48 -0.07 -11.03 5.47
N TYR A 49 -0.53 -10.26 6.46
CA TYR A 49 -1.93 -9.91 6.72
C TYR A 49 -2.09 -8.39 6.68
N SER A 50 -3.31 -7.88 6.46
CA SER A 50 -3.59 -6.44 6.37
C SER A 50 -4.73 -6.00 7.28
N SER A 51 -4.60 -4.82 7.91
CA SER A 51 -5.66 -4.18 8.69
C SER A 51 -5.76 -2.70 8.33
N ALA A 52 -6.95 -2.25 7.92
CA ALA A 52 -7.20 -0.84 7.69
C ALA A 52 -7.21 -0.07 9.01
N ALA A 53 -6.56 1.10 9.04
CA ALA A 53 -6.61 1.98 10.21
C ALA A 53 -8.03 2.55 10.39
N PRO A 54 -8.68 2.37 11.56
CA PRO A 54 -10.10 2.71 11.77
C PRO A 54 -10.40 4.21 11.69
N ASP A 55 -9.43 5.06 12.04
CA ASP A 55 -9.54 6.53 12.01
C ASP A 55 -8.89 7.17 10.78
N SER A 56 -8.66 6.39 9.72
CA SER A 56 -8.19 6.97 8.46
C SER A 56 -9.27 7.90 7.89
N PRO A 57 -8.94 9.12 7.42
CA PRO A 57 -9.89 10.04 6.80
C PRO A 57 -10.54 9.48 5.52
N ILE A 58 -10.06 8.35 5.02
CA ILE A 58 -10.55 7.64 3.84
C ILE A 58 -11.36 6.42 4.34
N ARG A 59 -12.66 6.62 4.54
CA ARG A 59 -13.58 5.58 5.04
C ARG A 59 -13.93 4.53 3.96
N PRO A 60 -14.33 3.29 4.34
CA PRO A 60 -14.39 2.16 3.41
C PRO A 60 -15.79 1.79 2.87
N ASN A 61 -16.84 2.61 3.00
CA ASN A 61 -18.22 2.07 2.94
C ASN A 61 -19.17 2.60 1.86
N THR A 62 -18.70 2.94 0.67
CA THR A 62 -19.62 3.04 -0.48
C THR A 62 -18.97 2.64 -1.80
N GLY A 63 -19.55 1.67 -2.52
CA GLY A 63 -19.09 1.31 -3.88
C GLY A 63 -19.07 2.48 -4.87
N ARG A 64 -19.78 3.58 -4.56
CA ARG A 64 -19.68 4.86 -5.28
C ARG A 64 -18.30 5.52 -5.12
N GLU A 65 -17.66 5.42 -3.95
CA GLU A 65 -16.37 6.05 -3.63
C GLU A 65 -15.20 5.37 -4.35
N PHE A 66 -15.25 4.05 -4.57
CA PHE A 66 -14.28 3.37 -5.45
C PHE A 66 -14.33 3.94 -6.87
N GLY A 67 -15.54 4.22 -7.38
CA GLY A 67 -15.72 4.90 -8.66
C GLY A 67 -15.12 6.31 -8.68
N PHE A 68 -15.27 7.08 -7.60
CA PHE A 68 -14.64 8.40 -7.47
C PHE A 68 -13.11 8.31 -7.44
N VAL A 69 -12.54 7.39 -6.66
CA VAL A 69 -11.08 7.21 -6.58
C VAL A 69 -10.48 6.77 -7.91
N VAL A 70 -11.11 5.81 -8.60
CA VAL A 70 -10.69 5.39 -9.95
C VAL A 70 -10.79 6.55 -10.93
N ARG A 71 -11.87 7.35 -10.88
CA ARG A 71 -12.04 8.52 -11.75
C ARG A 71 -10.94 9.55 -11.53
N GLU A 72 -10.64 9.90 -10.28
CA GLU A 72 -9.61 10.89 -9.96
C GLU A 72 -8.21 10.37 -10.35
N ALA A 73 -7.93 9.07 -10.15
CA ALA A 73 -6.68 8.45 -10.58
C ALA A 73 -6.50 8.48 -12.11
N VAL A 74 -7.57 8.20 -12.87
CA VAL A 74 -7.58 8.29 -14.33
C VAL A 74 -7.44 9.74 -14.80
N ALA A 75 -8.14 10.69 -14.17
CA ALA A 75 -8.06 12.11 -14.51
C ALA A 75 -6.64 12.66 -14.30
N LEU A 76 -5.99 12.28 -13.19
CA LEU A 76 -4.60 12.66 -12.91
C LEU A 76 -3.63 12.05 -13.93
N ALA A 77 -3.78 10.77 -14.27
CA ALA A 77 -2.95 10.11 -15.27
C ALA A 77 -3.09 10.77 -16.65
N ALA A 78 -4.32 11.07 -17.08
CA ALA A 78 -4.59 11.77 -18.33
C ALA A 78 -4.00 13.19 -18.34
N HIS A 79 -4.09 13.93 -17.24
CA HIS A 79 -3.51 15.27 -17.10
C HIS A 79 -1.98 15.26 -17.19
N VAL A 80 -1.32 14.28 -16.57
CA VAL A 80 0.14 14.12 -16.66
C VAL A 80 0.59 13.74 -18.07
N VAL A 81 -0.12 12.81 -18.72
CA VAL A 81 0.19 12.41 -20.11
C VAL A 81 -0.06 13.58 -21.08
N GLY A 82 -1.16 14.31 -20.93
CA GLY A 82 -1.48 15.47 -21.77
C GLY A 82 -0.58 16.68 -21.55
N ARG A 83 0.22 16.73 -20.47
CA ARG A 83 1.25 17.76 -20.26
C ARG A 83 2.59 17.39 -20.92
N LEU A 84 2.79 16.11 -21.25
CA LEU A 84 4.03 15.59 -21.84
C LEU A 84 3.93 15.37 -23.36
N ALA A 85 2.73 15.52 -23.94
CA ALA A 85 2.46 15.53 -25.37
C ALA A 85 2.33 16.97 -25.88
#